data_AF-A0A553HZZ5-F1
#
_entry.id   AF-A0A553HZZ5-F1
#
_cell.length_a   1.000
_cell.length_b   1.000
_cell.length_c   1.000
_cell.angle_alpha   90.00
_cell.angle_beta   90.00
_cell.angle_gamma   90.00
#
_symmetry.space_group_name_H-M   'P 1'
#
loop_
_entity.id
_entity.type
_entity.pdbx_description
1 polymer ?
#
loop_
_entity_poly.entity_id
_entity_poly.type
_entity_poly.pdbx_seq_one_letter_code
_entity_poly.pdbx_strand_id
1 'polypeptide(L)'
;MHSSFALLAAVLSVAHAQTRSDKRGLVFVPNKKTPEDNTIWVRDGSDLTWYYNYDPTPSPAFADKSQSDFEFVPMLWGSIDDTSFLDSVNKLIDGGRNISHVLTFNEPDGSTQNGGSNVAPSKAAQVWVDNIIPLTEKGIKAGLPTCTGGEGGIPWLQQFLGNCSQLISTDGNQKNCSYDFVGIHWYGNFEGLASHLGEYAAAYVILYYLLKQSMINELINSWLCSFPNKTQWITEYNLDNQDLTATQEFFNTSAEYFDRLDSVARYSYFGSFRSRDSNVGPNAVMLNNDGQLTDIGSWYLGSTATGVKPQSGPAARSQVDVLLAITLVFVGSVLLI
;
A
#
# COMPACT_ATOMS: atom_id res chain seq x y z
N MET A 1 -21.13 -58.45 -13.66
CA MET A 1 -21.32 -57.06 -14.11
C MET A 1 -21.15 -56.18 -12.88
N HIS A 2 -20.01 -55.52 -12.72
CA HIS A 2 -19.72 -54.64 -11.58
C HIS A 2 -20.15 -53.23 -11.95
N SER A 3 -21.21 -52.72 -11.32
CA SER A 3 -21.66 -51.34 -11.48
C SER A 3 -20.82 -50.42 -10.62
N SER A 4 -20.00 -49.59 -11.26
CA SER A 4 -19.31 -48.46 -10.63
C SER A 4 -20.30 -47.33 -10.40
N PHE A 5 -20.54 -46.97 -9.14
CA PHE A 5 -21.19 -45.71 -8.79
C PHE A 5 -20.13 -44.60 -8.81
N ALA A 6 -20.22 -43.70 -9.79
CA ALA A 6 -19.48 -42.44 -9.77
C ALA A 6 -20.23 -41.47 -8.84
N LEU A 7 -19.64 -41.13 -7.69
CA LEU A 7 -20.11 -40.06 -6.84
C LEU A 7 -19.68 -38.73 -7.48
N LEU A 8 -20.62 -37.96 -8.04
CA LEU A 8 -20.40 -36.57 -8.39
C LEU A 8 -20.38 -35.76 -7.08
N ALA A 9 -19.19 -35.35 -6.63
CA ALA A 9 -19.07 -34.33 -5.60
C ALA A 9 -19.37 -32.96 -6.24
N ALA A 10 -20.56 -32.42 -5.97
CA ALA A 10 -20.87 -31.04 -6.31
C ALA A 10 -20.05 -30.12 -5.39
N VAL A 11 -19.02 -29.47 -5.94
CA VAL A 11 -18.33 -28.37 -5.26
C VAL A 11 -19.27 -27.17 -5.32
N LEU A 12 -20.06 -26.97 -4.26
CA LEU A 12 -20.79 -25.73 -4.04
C LEU A 12 -19.74 -24.67 -3.67
N SER A 13 -19.38 -23.80 -4.64
CA SER A 13 -18.67 -22.56 -4.36
C SER A 13 -19.58 -21.67 -3.52
N VAL A 14 -19.48 -21.81 -2.19
CA VAL A 14 -20.08 -20.85 -1.28
C VAL A 14 -19.24 -19.59 -1.41
N ALA A 15 -19.75 -18.61 -2.16
CA ALA A 15 -19.19 -17.27 -2.22
C ALA A 15 -19.33 -16.65 -0.82
N HIS A 16 -18.35 -16.90 0.04
CA HIS A 16 -18.29 -16.29 1.36
C HIS A 16 -17.92 -14.81 1.16
N ALA A 17 -18.76 -13.90 1.66
CA ALA A 17 -18.30 -12.55 1.90
C ALA A 17 -17.07 -12.65 2.81
N GLN A 18 -16.00 -11.94 2.49
CA GLN A 18 -14.82 -11.93 3.34
C GLN A 18 -15.21 -11.37 4.71
N THR A 19 -14.67 -11.94 5.79
CA THR A 19 -14.89 -11.45 7.15
C THR A 19 -14.53 -9.97 7.24
N ARG A 20 -15.39 -9.13 7.84
CA ARG A 20 -15.08 -7.71 8.03
C ARG A 20 -13.83 -7.55 8.90
N SER A 21 -12.97 -6.60 8.58
CA SER A 21 -11.68 -6.41 9.27
C SER A 21 -11.37 -4.93 9.48
N ASP A 22 -11.08 -4.56 10.72
CA ASP A 22 -10.69 -3.21 11.12
C ASP A 22 -9.25 -2.84 10.71
N LYS A 23 -8.48 -3.81 10.20
CA LYS A 23 -7.11 -3.61 9.68
C LYS A 23 -7.07 -2.98 8.28
N ARG A 24 -8.18 -3.04 7.53
CA ARG A 24 -8.24 -2.60 6.13
C ARG A 24 -8.16 -1.08 6.02
N GLY A 25 -7.26 -0.62 5.18
CA GLY A 25 -7.13 0.78 4.82
C GLY A 25 -7.17 1.04 3.33
N LEU A 26 -7.06 2.31 2.96
CA LEU A 26 -7.05 2.74 1.58
C LEU A 26 -5.70 3.38 1.24
N VAL A 27 -4.97 2.77 0.30
CA VAL A 27 -3.99 3.51 -0.50
C VAL A 27 -4.79 4.29 -1.55
N PHE A 28 -4.93 5.59 -1.34
CA PHE A 28 -5.83 6.42 -2.13
C PHE A 28 -5.10 7.10 -3.28
N VAL A 29 -5.52 6.80 -4.50
CA VAL A 29 -4.98 7.40 -5.73
C VAL A 29 -6.08 8.26 -6.39
N PRO A 30 -6.16 9.57 -6.07
CA PRO A 30 -7.24 10.41 -6.57
C PRO A 30 -7.18 10.56 -8.09
N ASN A 31 -8.30 10.30 -8.77
CA ASN A 31 -8.45 10.54 -10.21
C ASN A 31 -9.32 11.76 -10.48
N LYS A 32 -8.71 12.84 -11.00
CA LYS A 32 -9.42 14.08 -11.34
C LYS A 32 -10.47 13.91 -12.44
N LYS A 33 -10.40 12.84 -13.25
CA LYS A 33 -11.35 12.56 -14.32
C LYS A 33 -12.64 11.89 -13.82
N THR A 34 -12.57 11.22 -12.66
CA THR A 34 -13.69 10.48 -12.07
C THR A 34 -13.79 10.72 -10.56
N PRO A 35 -13.86 11.99 -10.11
CA PRO A 35 -13.89 12.32 -8.67
C PRO A 35 -15.11 11.74 -7.94
N GLU A 36 -16.17 11.39 -8.66
CA GLU A 36 -17.35 10.71 -8.13
C GLU A 36 -17.03 9.35 -7.50
N ASP A 37 -15.99 8.66 -7.99
CA ASP A 37 -15.57 7.34 -7.48
C ASP A 37 -15.12 7.43 -6.01
N ASN A 38 -14.67 8.61 -5.56
CA ASN A 38 -14.20 8.80 -4.18
C ASN A 38 -15.26 8.47 -3.13
N THR A 39 -16.54 8.64 -3.47
CA THR A 39 -17.66 8.36 -2.57
C THR A 39 -17.81 6.86 -2.27
N ILE A 40 -17.29 5.99 -3.13
CA ILE A 40 -17.39 4.53 -3.01
C ILE A 40 -16.65 4.04 -1.76
N TRP A 41 -15.51 4.65 -1.44
CA TRP A 41 -14.62 4.18 -0.39
C TRP A 41 -15.15 4.39 1.03
N VAL A 42 -16.01 5.40 1.19
CA VAL A 42 -16.55 5.85 2.49
C VAL A 42 -18.07 5.73 2.58
N ARG A 43 -18.68 4.93 1.69
CA ARG A 43 -20.11 4.64 1.72
C ARG A 43 -20.49 3.80 2.94
N ASP A 44 -21.76 3.85 3.33
CA ASP A 44 -22.29 3.02 4.40
C ASP A 44 -22.01 1.54 4.13
N GLY A 45 -21.48 0.85 5.15
CA GLY A 45 -21.08 -0.55 5.06
C GLY A 45 -19.65 -0.81 4.59
N SER A 46 -18.88 0.23 4.24
CA SER A 46 -17.44 0.10 4.00
C SER A 46 -16.69 -0.39 5.26
N ASP A 47 -15.67 -1.22 5.05
CA ASP A 47 -14.80 -1.75 6.11
C ASP A 47 -13.50 -0.96 6.29
N LEU A 48 -13.28 0.08 5.48
CA LEU A 48 -12.03 0.82 5.49
C LEU A 48 -11.99 1.76 6.71
N THR A 49 -10.95 1.65 7.53
CA THR A 49 -10.84 2.40 8.80
C THR A 49 -9.77 3.50 8.76
N TRP A 50 -8.83 3.42 7.82
CA TRP A 50 -7.75 4.39 7.66
C TRP A 50 -7.36 4.57 6.19
N TYR A 51 -6.67 5.66 5.86
CA TYR A 51 -6.12 5.88 4.53
C TYR A 51 -4.86 6.74 4.53
N TYR A 52 -4.12 6.66 3.44
CA TYR A 52 -3.09 7.60 3.06
C TYR A 52 -3.17 7.87 1.55
N ASN A 53 -2.53 8.93 1.09
CA ASN A 53 -2.61 9.41 -0.29
C ASN A 53 -1.25 9.87 -0.84
N TYR A 54 -0.15 9.37 -0.26
CA TYR A 54 1.21 9.80 -0.55
C TYR A 54 1.54 11.26 -0.22
N ASP A 55 0.65 11.99 0.45
CA ASP A 55 0.82 13.41 0.77
C ASP A 55 0.88 13.66 2.29
N PRO A 56 1.43 14.82 2.72
CA PRO A 56 1.39 15.26 4.10
C PRO A 56 0.00 15.72 4.57
N THR A 57 -0.96 15.88 3.66
CA THR A 57 -2.27 16.48 3.94
C THR A 57 -3.41 15.62 3.40
N PRO A 58 -4.56 15.60 4.08
CA PRO A 58 -5.68 14.77 3.70
C PRO A 58 -6.22 15.18 2.32
N SER A 59 -6.70 14.18 1.57
CA SER A 59 -7.37 14.44 0.31
C SER A 59 -8.67 15.24 0.52
N PRO A 60 -8.98 16.25 -0.31
CA PRO A 60 -10.21 17.04 -0.16
C PRO A 60 -11.49 16.20 -0.09
N ALA A 61 -11.52 15.05 -0.75
CA ALA A 61 -12.64 14.11 -0.75
C ALA A 61 -12.99 13.54 0.63
N PHE A 62 -12.04 13.53 1.57
CA PHE A 62 -12.20 12.99 2.92
C PHE A 62 -11.80 14.00 4.00
N ALA A 63 -11.63 15.27 3.66
CA ALA A 63 -11.17 16.30 4.58
C ALA A 63 -12.16 16.57 5.73
N ASP A 64 -13.44 16.28 5.51
CA ASP A 64 -14.52 16.37 6.50
C ASP A 64 -14.64 15.12 7.38
N LYS A 65 -13.94 14.03 7.06
CA LYS A 65 -13.93 12.80 7.87
C LYS A 65 -13.08 12.98 9.11
N SER A 66 -13.65 12.59 10.26
CA SER A 66 -12.96 12.57 11.53
C SER A 66 -11.93 11.43 11.58
N GLN A 67 -10.92 11.55 12.44
CA GLN A 67 -9.91 10.49 12.61
C GLN A 67 -10.50 9.20 13.19
N SER A 68 -11.64 9.25 13.87
CA SER A 68 -12.33 8.06 14.39
C SER A 68 -13.17 7.35 13.33
N ASP A 69 -13.63 8.07 12.30
CA ASP A 69 -14.45 7.49 11.23
C ASP A 69 -13.58 6.96 10.08
N PHE A 70 -12.55 7.71 9.70
CA PHE A 70 -11.62 7.33 8.63
C PHE A 70 -10.28 8.04 8.85
N GLU A 71 -9.36 7.35 9.54
CA GLU A 71 -8.08 7.91 9.97
C GLU A 71 -7.21 8.30 8.77
N PHE A 72 -6.87 9.58 8.64
CA PHE A 72 -5.83 10.00 7.70
C PHE A 72 -4.45 9.79 8.34
N VAL A 73 -3.54 9.15 7.60
CA VAL A 73 -2.14 8.97 7.96
C VAL A 73 -1.25 9.78 7.01
N PRO A 74 -0.64 10.90 7.46
CA PRO A 74 0.27 11.70 6.63
C PRO A 74 1.48 10.89 6.19
N MET A 75 1.95 11.13 4.97
CA MET A 75 3.16 10.51 4.43
C MET A 75 4.20 11.54 4.03
N LEU A 76 5.43 11.35 4.52
CA LEU A 76 6.62 11.98 3.95
C LEU A 76 7.08 11.10 2.80
N TRP A 77 6.64 11.39 1.57
CA TRP A 77 6.83 10.46 0.44
C TRP A 77 8.30 10.25 0.02
N GLY A 78 9.13 11.27 0.09
CA GLY A 78 10.51 11.22 -0.38
C GLY A 78 11.40 12.22 0.34
N SER A 79 12.55 12.51 -0.25
CA SER A 79 13.51 13.46 0.33
C SER A 79 13.05 14.91 0.15
N ILE A 80 13.17 15.69 1.22
CA ILE A 80 13.02 17.15 1.23
C ILE A 80 14.26 17.80 1.86
N ASP A 81 14.45 19.09 1.65
CA ASP A 81 15.58 19.87 2.18
C ASP A 81 15.16 20.86 3.30
N ASP A 82 13.95 20.70 3.83
CA ASP A 82 13.36 21.56 4.86
C ASP A 82 12.52 20.75 5.87
N THR A 83 11.81 21.45 6.77
CA THR A 83 10.90 20.87 7.78
C THR A 83 9.42 20.96 7.40
N SER A 84 9.10 21.13 6.10
CA SER A 84 7.73 21.38 5.65
C SER A 84 6.75 20.25 5.99
N PHE A 85 7.24 19.00 6.08
CA PHE A 85 6.43 17.87 6.52
C PHE A 85 6.06 17.99 8.00
N LEU A 86 7.05 18.24 8.88
CA LEU A 86 6.83 18.49 10.30
C LEU A 86 5.83 19.64 10.51
N ASP A 87 6.00 20.75 9.79
CA ASP A 87 5.11 21.90 9.87
C ASP A 87 3.69 21.56 9.42
N SER A 88 3.54 20.77 8.36
CA SER A 88 2.24 20.31 7.86
C SER A 88 1.51 19.44 8.88
N VAL A 89 2.22 18.48 9.48
CA VAL A 89 1.63 17.59 10.50
C VAL A 89 1.26 18.37 11.77
N ASN A 90 2.12 19.28 12.24
CA ASN A 90 1.81 20.16 13.38
C ASN A 90 0.57 21.01 13.11
N LYS A 91 0.45 21.58 11.89
CA LYS A 91 -0.73 22.37 11.51
C LYS A 91 -2.02 21.54 11.53
N LEU A 92 -1.98 20.27 11.16
CA LEU A 92 -3.14 19.37 11.27
C LEU A 92 -3.53 19.16 12.75
N ILE A 93 -2.54 18.93 13.61
CA ILE A 93 -2.73 18.73 15.06
C ILE A 93 -3.29 20.00 15.70
N ASP A 94 -2.69 21.16 15.43
CA ASP A 94 -3.13 22.46 15.94
C ASP A 94 -4.53 22.83 15.42
N GLY A 95 -4.87 22.37 14.21
CA GLY A 95 -6.20 22.46 13.62
C GLY A 95 -7.24 21.49 14.23
N GLY A 96 -6.86 20.69 15.23
CA GLY A 96 -7.74 19.76 15.94
C GLY A 96 -7.83 18.35 15.35
N ARG A 97 -7.06 18.02 14.31
CA ARG A 97 -7.00 16.66 13.77
C ARG A 97 -6.02 15.82 14.59
N ASN A 98 -6.53 14.81 15.28
CA ASN A 98 -5.72 13.91 16.13
C ASN A 98 -4.84 12.95 15.29
N ILE A 99 -3.68 13.42 14.85
CA ILE A 99 -2.69 12.60 14.12
C ILE A 99 -1.96 11.70 15.12
N SER A 100 -2.06 10.39 14.92
CA SER A 100 -1.46 9.37 15.78
C SER A 100 -0.31 8.60 15.12
N HIS A 101 -0.28 8.57 13.79
CA HIS A 101 0.73 7.86 12.99
C HIS A 101 1.21 8.72 11.82
N VAL A 102 2.44 8.46 11.37
CA VAL A 102 2.97 8.95 10.08
C VAL A 102 3.65 7.82 9.31
N LEU A 103 3.50 7.84 7.99
CA LEU A 103 4.26 7.03 7.06
C LEU A 103 5.46 7.83 6.54
N THR A 104 6.52 7.12 6.18
CA THR A 104 7.75 7.74 5.67
C THR A 104 8.27 6.99 4.45
N PHE A 105 8.94 7.73 3.57
CA PHE A 105 9.61 7.36 2.33
C PHE A 105 9.00 6.17 1.58
N ASN A 106 8.40 6.47 0.43
CA ASN A 106 7.86 5.47 -0.48
C ASN A 106 8.99 4.87 -1.33
N GLU A 107 9.29 3.60 -1.15
CA GLU A 107 10.27 2.84 -1.94
C GLU A 107 11.55 3.63 -2.22
N PRO A 108 12.28 4.07 -1.16
CA PRO A 108 13.48 4.88 -1.34
C PRO A 108 14.63 4.11 -2.02
N ASP A 109 14.58 2.78 -1.98
CA ASP A 109 15.46 1.87 -2.72
C ASP A 109 15.05 1.69 -4.20
N GLY A 110 13.84 2.13 -4.57
CA GLY A 110 13.28 2.09 -5.91
C GLY A 110 13.49 3.40 -6.69
N SER A 111 13.51 3.31 -8.03
CA SER A 111 13.65 4.49 -8.89
C SER A 111 12.34 5.28 -9.02
N THR A 112 12.43 6.59 -9.23
CA THR A 112 11.27 7.46 -9.50
C THR A 112 10.55 7.14 -10.79
N GLN A 113 11.21 6.46 -11.73
CA GLN A 113 10.57 6.01 -12.97
C GLN A 113 9.55 4.89 -12.72
N ASN A 114 9.73 4.13 -11.63
CA ASN A 114 8.87 3.00 -11.26
C ASN A 114 7.93 3.34 -10.10
N GLY A 115 7.86 4.61 -9.66
CA GLY A 115 7.01 5.04 -8.55
C GLY A 115 7.70 5.11 -7.19
N GLY A 116 9.00 4.80 -7.09
CA GLY A 116 9.76 4.94 -5.86
C GLY A 116 10.34 6.34 -5.64
N SER A 117 10.77 6.64 -4.43
CA SER A 117 11.28 7.98 -4.07
C SER A 117 12.78 8.16 -4.36
N ASN A 118 13.51 7.08 -4.64
CA ASN A 118 14.94 7.08 -4.99
C ASN A 118 15.80 7.94 -4.05
N VAL A 119 15.83 7.56 -2.77
CA VAL A 119 16.51 8.32 -1.72
C VAL A 119 17.64 7.49 -1.13
N ALA A 120 18.84 8.08 -1.06
CA ALA A 120 19.98 7.44 -0.40
C ALA A 120 19.72 7.27 1.12
N PRO A 121 20.12 6.15 1.76
CA PRO A 121 19.88 5.92 3.18
C PRO A 121 20.39 7.04 4.10
N SER A 122 21.53 7.66 3.78
CA SER A 122 22.11 8.77 4.56
C SER A 122 21.29 10.04 4.47
N LYS A 123 20.74 10.36 3.29
CA LYS A 123 19.86 11.51 3.11
C LYS A 123 18.52 11.28 3.82
N ALA A 124 17.93 10.10 3.68
CA ALA A 124 16.71 9.74 4.40
C ALA A 124 16.91 9.82 5.92
N ALA A 125 18.06 9.39 6.45
CA ALA A 125 18.39 9.51 7.88
C ALA A 125 18.43 10.98 8.36
N GLN A 126 19.03 11.88 7.58
CA GLN A 126 19.01 13.31 7.92
C GLN A 126 17.59 13.87 7.95
N VAL A 127 16.80 13.59 6.90
CA VAL A 127 15.40 14.05 6.81
C VAL A 127 14.56 13.47 7.96
N TRP A 128 14.81 12.21 8.36
CA TRP A 128 14.16 11.58 9.51
C TRP A 128 14.46 12.32 10.82
N VAL A 129 15.72 12.68 11.06
CA VAL A 129 16.13 13.44 12.24
C VAL A 129 15.43 14.81 12.27
N ASP A 130 15.34 15.49 11.14
CA ASP A 130 14.79 16.85 11.07
C ASP A 130 13.26 16.88 11.14
N ASN A 131 12.58 15.90 10.55
CA ASN A 131 11.12 15.93 10.38
C ASN A 131 10.36 14.91 11.24
N ILE A 132 10.94 13.73 11.50
CA ILE A 132 10.21 12.61 12.10
C ILE A 132 10.47 12.51 13.60
N ILE A 133 11.72 12.64 14.06
CA ILE A 133 12.03 12.59 15.50
C ILE A 133 11.23 13.63 16.31
N PRO A 134 11.09 14.90 15.88
CA PRO A 134 10.27 15.87 16.62
C PRO A 134 8.79 15.47 16.73
N LEU A 135 8.26 14.71 15.76
CA LEU A 135 6.90 14.17 15.83
C LEU A 135 6.81 13.01 16.82
N THR A 136 7.80 12.12 16.85
CA THR A 136 7.81 10.98 17.78
C THR A 136 8.00 11.42 19.23
N GLU A 137 8.74 12.50 19.49
CA GLU A 137 8.83 13.15 20.81
C GLU A 137 7.48 13.70 21.30
N LYS A 138 6.53 13.99 20.38
CA LYS A 138 5.14 14.35 20.68
C LYS A 138 4.21 13.13 20.84
N GLY A 139 4.75 11.91 20.75
CA GLY A 139 4.00 10.66 20.87
C GLY A 139 3.36 10.16 19.58
N ILE A 140 3.69 10.76 18.43
CA ILE A 140 3.23 10.29 17.11
C ILE A 140 4.06 9.08 16.70
N LYS A 141 3.40 8.01 16.29
CA LYS A 141 4.09 6.77 15.90
C LYS A 141 4.61 6.86 14.48
N ALA A 142 5.86 6.48 14.26
CA ALA A 142 6.48 6.54 12.93
C ALA A 142 6.76 5.15 12.35
N GLY A 143 6.32 4.95 11.11
CA GLY A 143 6.69 3.78 10.31
C GLY A 143 8.06 3.95 9.70
N LEU A 144 8.86 2.88 9.65
CA LEU A 144 10.08 2.88 8.86
C LEU A 144 9.81 3.23 7.39
N PRO A 145 10.84 3.72 6.67
CA PRO A 145 10.82 3.81 5.22
C PRO A 145 10.29 2.50 4.62
N THR A 146 9.36 2.58 3.67
CA THR A 146 8.77 1.37 3.09
C THR A 146 9.46 1.04 1.78
N CYS A 147 10.38 0.09 1.81
CA CYS A 147 11.15 -0.31 0.63
C CYS A 147 10.31 -1.12 -0.37
N THR A 148 10.82 -1.26 -1.59
CA THR A 148 10.27 -2.19 -2.58
C THR A 148 10.28 -3.63 -2.04
N GLY A 149 9.47 -4.50 -2.64
CA GLY A 149 9.46 -5.95 -2.34
C GLY A 149 10.72 -6.71 -2.78
N GLY A 150 11.75 -6.03 -3.27
CA GLY A 150 13.01 -6.63 -3.71
C GLY A 150 14.01 -6.90 -2.58
N GLU A 151 15.07 -7.65 -2.89
CA GLU A 151 16.12 -8.03 -1.92
C GLU A 151 16.91 -6.83 -1.35
N GLY A 152 16.84 -5.67 -2.00
CA GLY A 152 17.55 -4.45 -1.59
C GLY A 152 16.94 -3.73 -0.37
N GLY A 153 15.69 -4.03 -0.02
CA GLY A 153 14.95 -3.29 1.01
C GLY A 153 15.55 -3.40 2.41
N ILE A 154 15.84 -4.63 2.86
CA ILE A 154 16.43 -4.87 4.19
C ILE A 154 17.83 -4.23 4.32
N PRO A 155 18.77 -4.43 3.38
CA PRO A 155 20.07 -3.74 3.40
C PRO A 155 19.96 -2.21 3.40
N TRP A 156 18.98 -1.65 2.68
CA TRP A 156 18.74 -0.20 2.68
C TRP A 156 18.29 0.28 4.06
N LEU A 157 17.35 -0.43 4.70
CA LEU A 157 16.85 -0.08 6.04
C LEU A 157 17.93 -0.18 7.12
N GLN A 158 18.79 -1.20 7.04
CA GLN A 158 19.93 -1.34 7.96
C GLN A 158 20.89 -0.14 7.87
N GLN A 159 21.22 0.29 6.66
CA GLN A 159 22.06 1.47 6.44
C GLN A 159 21.37 2.75 6.96
N PHE A 160 20.08 2.91 6.68
CA PHE A 160 19.29 4.05 7.15
C PHE A 160 19.29 4.14 8.68
N LEU A 161 19.01 3.03 9.37
CA LEU A 161 19.00 2.96 10.83
C LEU A 161 20.38 3.25 11.43
N GLY A 162 21.44 2.71 10.83
CA GLY A 162 22.82 2.98 11.24
C GLY A 162 23.18 4.46 11.11
N ASN A 163 22.89 5.05 9.95
CA ASN A 163 23.12 6.48 9.70
C ASN A 163 22.32 7.36 10.67
N CYS A 164 21.04 7.05 10.88
CA CYS A 164 20.19 7.81 11.83
C CYS A 164 20.74 7.71 13.26
N SER A 165 21.10 6.51 13.71
CA SER A 165 21.68 6.29 15.04
C SER A 165 22.98 7.09 15.23
N GLN A 166 23.82 7.15 14.20
CA GLN A 166 25.04 7.95 14.21
C GLN A 166 24.74 9.46 14.32
N LEU A 167 23.75 9.98 13.57
CA LEU A 167 23.38 11.40 13.59
C LEU A 167 22.84 11.87 14.95
N ILE A 168 22.13 11.01 15.68
CA ILE A 168 21.52 11.37 16.97
C ILE A 168 22.38 11.04 18.19
N SER A 169 23.53 10.39 17.96
CA SER A 169 24.48 10.04 19.00
C SER A 169 25.50 11.16 19.21
N THR A 170 25.96 11.33 20.45
CA THR A 170 27.05 12.25 20.79
C THR A 170 28.15 11.51 21.54
N ASP A 171 29.29 12.17 21.74
CA ASP A 171 30.37 11.66 22.60
C ASP A 171 29.80 11.34 23.99
N GLY A 172 29.91 10.08 24.40
CA GLY A 172 29.40 9.58 25.68
C GLY A 172 27.89 9.30 25.75
N ASN A 173 27.12 9.50 24.68
CA ASN A 173 25.68 9.19 24.64
C ASN A 173 25.28 8.57 23.30
N GLN A 174 25.38 7.25 23.21
CA GLN A 174 24.99 6.48 22.02
C GLN A 174 23.48 6.20 22.04
N LYS A 175 22.80 6.53 20.95
CA LYS A 175 21.36 6.36 20.79
C LYS A 175 21.07 5.55 19.53
N ASN A 176 20.08 4.66 19.64
CA ASN A 176 19.55 3.96 18.48
C ASN A 176 18.40 4.76 17.87
N CYS A 177 18.35 4.80 16.54
CA CYS A 177 17.19 5.30 15.82
C CYS A 177 15.95 4.47 16.19
N SER A 178 14.90 5.14 16.65
CA SER A 178 13.64 4.50 17.04
C SER A 178 12.57 4.64 15.95
N TYR A 179 11.66 3.67 15.93
CA TYR A 179 10.48 3.61 15.05
C TYR A 179 9.43 2.71 15.71
N ASP A 180 8.21 2.73 15.21
CA ASP A 180 7.04 2.11 15.85
C ASP A 180 6.45 0.93 15.08
N PHE A 181 6.59 0.92 13.76
CA PHE A 181 6.10 -0.16 12.91
C PHE A 181 6.92 -0.24 11.62
N VAL A 182 6.75 -1.33 10.89
CA VAL A 182 7.45 -1.59 9.63
C VAL A 182 6.46 -1.56 8.48
N GLY A 183 6.69 -0.69 7.50
CA GLY A 183 5.95 -0.73 6.25
C GLY A 183 6.45 -1.85 5.34
N ILE A 184 5.54 -2.50 4.62
CA ILE A 184 5.83 -3.58 3.69
C ILE A 184 5.09 -3.31 2.37
N HIS A 185 5.82 -3.35 1.26
CA HIS A 185 5.25 -3.39 -0.09
C HIS A 185 5.47 -4.76 -0.73
N TRP A 186 4.49 -5.24 -1.49
CA TRP A 186 4.64 -6.48 -2.24
C TRP A 186 3.81 -6.54 -3.52
N TYR A 187 4.49 -6.75 -4.64
CA TYR A 187 3.87 -7.03 -5.93
C TYR A 187 4.37 -8.37 -6.44
N GLY A 188 3.49 -9.38 -6.43
CA GLY A 188 3.86 -10.76 -6.76
C GLY A 188 2.92 -11.80 -6.15
N ASN A 189 3.30 -13.08 -6.23
CA ASN A 189 2.47 -14.20 -5.74
C ASN A 189 2.38 -14.25 -4.21
N PHE A 190 1.45 -15.08 -3.72
CA PHE A 190 1.19 -15.23 -2.29
C PHE A 190 2.36 -15.88 -1.54
N GLU A 191 3.04 -16.86 -2.14
CA GLU A 191 4.19 -17.52 -1.51
C GLU A 191 5.32 -16.52 -1.26
N GLY A 192 5.61 -15.66 -2.24
CA GLY A 192 6.59 -14.61 -2.08
C GLY A 192 6.17 -13.56 -1.05
N LEU A 193 4.90 -13.16 -1.04
CA LEU A 193 4.34 -12.28 0.00
C LEU A 193 4.59 -12.84 1.40
N ALA A 194 4.17 -14.08 1.64
CA ALA A 194 4.31 -14.75 2.93
C ALA A 194 5.79 -14.93 3.32
N SER A 195 6.66 -15.27 2.36
CA SER A 195 8.11 -15.33 2.57
C SER A 195 8.66 -13.97 2.98
N HIS A 196 8.28 -12.90 2.29
CA HIS A 196 8.75 -11.54 2.54
C HIS A 196 8.35 -11.03 3.92
N LEU A 197 7.08 -11.22 4.32
CA LEU A 197 6.61 -10.99 5.69
C LEU A 197 7.43 -11.81 6.71
N GLY A 198 7.75 -13.06 6.36
CA GLY A 198 8.57 -13.96 7.16
C GLY A 198 10.04 -13.52 7.27
N GLU A 199 10.62 -12.96 6.22
CA GLU A 199 12.00 -12.45 6.19
C GLU A 199 12.16 -11.21 7.04
N TYR A 200 11.23 -10.26 6.91
CA TYR A 200 11.15 -9.14 7.85
C TYR A 200 10.96 -9.70 9.26
N ALA A 201 10.03 -10.64 9.48
CA ALA A 201 9.86 -11.32 10.77
C ALA A 201 11.11 -12.06 11.30
N ALA A 202 11.97 -12.59 10.43
CA ALA A 202 13.10 -13.44 10.78
C ALA A 202 14.41 -12.68 10.91
N ALA A 203 14.56 -11.53 10.22
CA ALA A 203 15.60 -10.55 10.48
C ALA A 203 15.66 -10.15 11.98
N TYR A 204 14.62 -10.52 12.76
CA TYR A 204 14.47 -10.32 14.21
C TYR A 204 15.14 -11.39 15.10
N VAL A 205 15.43 -12.60 14.63
CA VAL A 205 15.76 -13.75 15.52
C VAL A 205 17.27 -14.02 15.67
N ILE A 206 18.09 -13.49 14.78
CA ILE A 206 19.53 -13.80 14.77
C ILE A 206 20.29 -13.16 15.96
N LEU A 207 19.74 -12.11 16.58
CA LEU A 207 20.34 -11.46 17.75
C LEU A 207 20.24 -12.30 19.04
N TYR A 208 19.10 -12.98 19.25
CA TYR A 208 18.84 -13.70 20.50
C TYR A 208 19.75 -14.92 20.68
N TYR A 209 20.12 -15.59 19.59
CA TYR A 209 21.00 -16.77 19.63
C TYR A 209 22.50 -16.42 19.60
N LEU A 210 22.90 -15.35 18.90
CA LEU A 210 24.31 -14.96 18.83
C LEU A 210 24.84 -14.33 20.13
N LEU A 211 23.98 -13.78 20.99
CA LEU A 211 24.38 -13.29 22.31
C LEU A 211 24.71 -14.40 23.34
N LYS A 212 24.41 -15.67 23.04
CA LYS A 212 24.72 -16.82 23.92
C LYS A 212 26.03 -17.55 23.58
N GLN A 213 26.72 -17.19 22.50
CA GLN A 213 28.00 -17.81 22.14
C GLN A 213 29.13 -16.80 22.28
N SER A 214 29.95 -17.01 23.30
CA SER A 214 31.09 -16.18 23.69
C SER A 214 32.28 -16.28 22.72
N MET A 215 32.09 -15.98 21.44
CA MET A 215 33.19 -15.91 20.48
C MET A 215 32.96 -14.83 19.41
N ILE A 216 33.92 -13.89 19.36
CA ILE A 216 34.33 -12.99 18.27
C ILE A 216 34.04 -11.50 18.53
N ASN A 217 35.02 -10.81 19.10
CA ASN A 217 35.01 -9.38 19.41
C ASN A 217 35.50 -8.46 18.27
N GLU A 218 35.51 -8.87 17.00
CA GLU A 218 35.92 -7.96 15.89
C GLU A 218 35.05 -8.05 14.62
N LEU A 219 33.89 -8.71 14.67
CA LEU A 219 32.88 -8.68 13.58
C LEU A 219 31.49 -8.23 14.06
N ILE A 220 31.38 -7.76 15.30
CA ILE A 220 30.12 -7.45 15.98
C ILE A 220 29.64 -5.99 15.76
N ASN A 221 30.41 -5.13 15.08
CA ASN A 221 30.09 -3.70 14.95
C ASN A 221 29.43 -3.25 13.63
N SER A 222 28.73 -4.10 12.88
CA SER A 222 27.85 -3.59 11.81
C SER A 222 26.58 -4.40 11.53
N TRP A 223 26.21 -5.34 12.39
CA TRP A 223 25.06 -6.24 12.16
C TRP A 223 24.23 -6.40 13.45
N LEU A 224 23.77 -5.30 14.03
CA LEU A 224 22.98 -5.35 15.26
C LEU A 224 21.88 -4.27 15.25
N CYS A 225 20.71 -4.69 15.72
CA CYS A 225 19.47 -3.94 16.01
C CYS A 225 18.39 -3.94 14.91
N SER A 226 17.16 -4.09 15.40
CA SER A 226 15.85 -4.05 14.73
C SER A 226 15.34 -5.45 14.39
N PHE A 227 14.21 -6.00 14.87
CA PHE A 227 12.97 -5.41 15.37
C PHE A 227 12.20 -6.41 16.28
N PRO A 228 12.43 -6.51 17.60
CA PRO A 228 11.56 -7.34 18.44
C PRO A 228 10.27 -6.57 18.78
N ASN A 229 9.11 -7.18 18.48
CA ASN A 229 7.77 -6.75 18.92
C ASN A 229 7.18 -5.50 18.24
N LYS A 230 7.46 -5.31 16.94
CA LYS A 230 6.84 -4.27 16.12
C LYS A 230 5.82 -4.87 15.16
N THR A 231 4.75 -4.13 14.90
CA THR A 231 3.73 -4.55 13.94
C THR A 231 4.15 -4.20 12.51
N GLN A 232 3.61 -4.95 11.56
CA GLN A 232 3.78 -4.77 10.13
C GLN A 232 2.54 -4.06 9.56
N TRP A 233 2.79 -3.08 8.70
CA TRP A 233 1.78 -2.38 7.92
C TRP A 233 2.03 -2.67 6.45
N ILE A 234 1.17 -3.45 5.83
CA ILE A 234 1.27 -3.75 4.39
C ILE A 234 0.63 -2.59 3.64
N THR A 235 1.39 -1.52 3.41
CA THR A 235 0.87 -0.27 2.84
C THR A 235 0.56 -0.41 1.36
N GLU A 236 1.20 -1.33 0.65
CA GLU A 236 0.83 -1.69 -0.72
C GLU A 236 0.99 -3.19 -0.95
N TYR A 237 -0.03 -3.81 -1.54
CA TYR A 237 0.15 -5.14 -2.11
C TYR A 237 -0.81 -5.40 -3.27
N ASN A 238 -0.35 -6.19 -4.24
CA ASN A 238 -1.14 -6.66 -5.37
C ASN A 238 -0.50 -7.90 -6.03
N LEU A 239 -1.29 -8.67 -6.79
CA LEU A 239 -0.77 -9.64 -7.77
C LEU A 239 -0.96 -9.05 -9.16
N ASP A 240 0.06 -8.30 -9.59
CA ASP A 240 0.02 -7.43 -10.74
C ASP A 240 0.14 -8.19 -12.06
N ASN A 241 -0.50 -7.65 -13.09
CA ASN A 241 -0.40 -8.13 -14.48
C ASN A 241 -0.77 -9.61 -14.68
N GLN A 242 -1.56 -10.19 -13.77
CA GLN A 242 -2.06 -11.56 -13.86
C GLN A 242 -3.51 -11.64 -14.40
N ASP A 243 -3.94 -12.86 -14.70
CA ASP A 243 -5.33 -13.12 -15.08
C ASP A 243 -6.31 -12.89 -13.92
N LEU A 244 -7.59 -12.77 -14.27
CA LEU A 244 -8.66 -12.42 -13.33
C LEU A 244 -8.81 -13.46 -12.21
N THR A 245 -8.73 -14.75 -12.54
CA THR A 245 -8.90 -15.81 -11.55
C THR A 245 -7.75 -15.78 -10.56
N ALA A 246 -6.51 -15.70 -11.05
CA ALA A 246 -5.32 -15.65 -10.21
C ALA A 246 -5.33 -14.45 -9.24
N THR A 247 -5.70 -13.25 -9.72
CA THR A 247 -5.70 -12.05 -8.87
C THR A 247 -6.85 -12.07 -7.83
N GLN A 248 -7.99 -12.68 -8.17
CA GLN A 248 -9.09 -12.93 -7.22
C GLN A 248 -8.71 -13.96 -6.15
N GLU A 249 -8.05 -15.05 -6.53
CA GLU A 249 -7.54 -16.07 -5.60
C GLU A 249 -6.47 -15.52 -4.67
N PHE A 250 -5.51 -14.74 -5.20
CA PHE A 250 -4.50 -14.04 -4.42
C PHE A 250 -5.15 -13.08 -3.41
N PHE A 251 -6.11 -12.26 -3.85
CA PHE A 251 -6.80 -11.31 -2.98
C PHE A 251 -7.45 -12.02 -1.78
N ASN A 252 -8.25 -13.06 -2.03
CA ASN A 252 -8.93 -13.79 -0.96
C ASN A 252 -7.91 -14.44 0.01
N THR A 253 -6.89 -15.08 -0.53
CA THR A 253 -5.87 -15.77 0.28
C THR A 253 -5.06 -14.80 1.14
N SER A 254 -4.58 -13.70 0.55
CA SER A 254 -3.77 -12.69 1.24
C SER A 254 -4.55 -11.94 2.30
N ALA A 255 -5.79 -11.53 2.01
CA ALA A 255 -6.57 -10.74 2.93
C ALA A 255 -7.04 -11.58 4.14
N GLU A 256 -7.42 -12.85 3.94
CA GLU A 256 -7.64 -13.78 5.06
C GLU A 256 -6.36 -14.04 5.89
N TYR A 257 -5.20 -14.11 5.23
CA TYR A 257 -3.93 -14.32 5.89
C TYR A 257 -3.60 -13.15 6.83
N PHE A 258 -3.75 -11.90 6.35
CA PHE A 258 -3.51 -10.70 7.15
C PHE A 258 -4.48 -10.55 8.34
N ASP A 259 -5.74 -10.91 8.15
CA ASP A 259 -6.73 -10.88 9.22
C ASP A 259 -6.35 -11.83 10.38
N ARG A 260 -5.73 -12.99 10.08
CA ARG A 260 -5.28 -13.98 11.07
C ARG A 260 -3.95 -13.68 11.75
N LEU A 261 -3.13 -12.77 11.20
CA LEU A 261 -1.80 -12.48 11.75
C LEU A 261 -1.83 -11.30 12.72
N ASP A 262 -1.56 -11.55 14.00
CA ASP A 262 -1.40 -10.50 15.01
C ASP A 262 -0.22 -9.56 14.73
N SER A 263 0.79 -10.06 14.01
CA SER A 263 1.94 -9.26 13.56
C SER A 263 1.55 -8.24 12.49
N VAL A 264 0.41 -8.39 11.83
CA VAL A 264 -0.12 -7.45 10.84
C VAL A 264 -1.14 -6.55 11.53
N ALA A 265 -0.82 -5.27 11.64
CA ALA A 265 -1.72 -4.27 12.24
C ALA A 265 -2.63 -3.62 11.20
N ARG A 266 -2.13 -3.37 9.98
CA ARG A 266 -2.84 -2.66 8.94
C ARG A 266 -2.44 -3.17 7.55
N TYR A 267 -3.36 -3.13 6.59
CA TYR A 267 -3.06 -3.42 5.19
C TYR A 267 -3.93 -2.62 4.21
N SER A 268 -3.36 -2.25 3.06
CA SER A 268 -4.04 -1.55 1.97
C SER A 268 -3.77 -2.21 0.61
N TYR A 269 -4.82 -2.73 -0.04
CA TYR A 269 -4.70 -3.34 -1.37
C TYR A 269 -4.55 -2.26 -2.43
N PHE A 270 -3.51 -2.35 -3.25
CA PHE A 270 -3.23 -1.36 -4.29
C PHE A 270 -4.09 -1.64 -5.52
N GLY A 271 -5.27 -1.02 -5.60
CA GLY A 271 -6.20 -1.24 -6.71
C GLY A 271 -7.42 -0.31 -6.71
N SER A 272 -7.38 0.79 -5.97
CA SER A 272 -8.50 1.72 -5.72
C SER A 272 -8.79 2.66 -6.90
N PHE A 273 -8.74 2.12 -8.12
CA PHE A 273 -8.92 2.85 -9.37
C PHE A 273 -9.64 1.98 -10.40
N ARG A 274 -10.00 2.59 -11.53
CA ARG A 274 -10.64 1.89 -12.65
C ARG A 274 -9.62 1.07 -13.44
N SER A 275 -10.08 -0.05 -14.02
CA SER A 275 -9.27 -0.96 -14.84
C SER A 275 -8.43 -0.25 -15.92
N ARG A 276 -9.00 0.71 -16.65
CA ARG A 276 -8.29 1.50 -17.68
C ARG A 276 -7.20 2.44 -17.17
N ASP A 277 -7.22 2.78 -15.88
CA ASP A 277 -6.23 3.68 -15.27
C ASP A 277 -5.14 2.87 -14.52
N SER A 278 -5.21 1.54 -14.56
CA SER A 278 -4.32 0.65 -13.83
C SER A 278 -2.92 0.55 -14.42
N ASN A 279 -1.91 0.68 -13.56
CA ASN A 279 -0.51 0.32 -13.84
C ASN A 279 -0.13 -1.08 -13.32
N VAL A 280 -1.04 -1.79 -12.64
CA VAL A 280 -0.83 -3.15 -12.09
C VAL A 280 -1.63 -4.21 -12.87
N GLY A 281 -1.96 -3.90 -14.12
CA GLY A 281 -2.77 -4.74 -14.98
C GLY A 281 -4.28 -4.54 -14.78
N PRO A 282 -5.11 -4.92 -15.77
CA PRO A 282 -6.51 -4.52 -15.81
C PRO A 282 -7.41 -5.31 -14.85
N ASN A 283 -6.95 -6.43 -14.30
CA ASN A 283 -7.79 -7.35 -13.55
C ASN A 283 -7.72 -7.17 -12.03
N ALA A 284 -6.63 -6.61 -11.52
CA ALA A 284 -6.34 -6.51 -10.09
C ALA A 284 -6.85 -5.20 -9.46
N VAL A 285 -8.01 -4.73 -9.94
CA VAL A 285 -8.57 -3.42 -9.62
C VAL A 285 -9.92 -3.55 -8.91
N MET A 286 -10.27 -2.54 -8.13
CA MET A 286 -11.52 -2.48 -7.39
C MET A 286 -12.67 -1.95 -8.22
N LEU A 287 -12.41 -1.19 -9.30
CA LEU A 287 -13.44 -0.62 -10.17
C LEU A 287 -13.27 -1.06 -11.61
N ASN A 288 -14.39 -1.35 -12.29
CA ASN A 288 -14.38 -1.55 -13.73
C ASN A 288 -14.19 -0.23 -14.50
N ASN A 289 -14.24 -0.25 -15.84
CA ASN A 289 -14.09 0.96 -16.64
C ASN A 289 -15.21 1.99 -16.41
N ASP A 290 -16.36 1.57 -15.91
CA ASP A 290 -17.51 2.44 -15.60
C ASP A 290 -17.54 2.96 -14.16
N GLY A 291 -16.60 2.55 -13.31
CA GLY A 291 -16.60 2.93 -11.88
C GLY A 291 -17.49 2.04 -11.01
N GLN A 292 -17.95 0.90 -11.53
CA GLN A 292 -18.67 -0.11 -10.76
C GLN A 292 -17.68 -1.02 -10.04
N LEU A 293 -18.02 -1.42 -8.80
CA LEU A 293 -17.18 -2.34 -8.03
C LEU A 293 -17.05 -3.69 -8.73
N THR A 294 -15.80 -4.12 -8.93
CA THR A 294 -15.45 -5.50 -9.26
C THR A 294 -15.71 -6.41 -8.06
N ASP A 295 -15.54 -7.71 -8.23
CA ASP A 295 -15.59 -8.65 -7.10
C ASP A 295 -14.56 -8.29 -6.02
N ILE A 296 -13.31 -7.99 -6.41
CA ILE A 296 -12.24 -7.57 -5.48
C ILE A 296 -12.64 -6.31 -4.72
N GLY A 297 -13.12 -5.28 -5.43
CA GLY A 297 -13.57 -4.04 -4.79
C GLY A 297 -14.71 -4.29 -3.80
N SER A 298 -15.68 -5.11 -4.16
CA SER A 298 -16.81 -5.42 -3.29
C SER A 298 -16.39 -6.21 -2.06
N TRP A 299 -15.57 -7.25 -2.23
CA TRP A 299 -15.04 -8.05 -1.12
C TRP A 299 -14.19 -7.22 -0.17
N TYR A 300 -13.36 -6.32 -0.69
CA TYR A 300 -12.50 -5.45 0.11
C TYR A 300 -13.30 -4.52 1.02
N LEU A 301 -14.43 -4.01 0.51
CA LEU A 301 -15.38 -3.20 1.27
C LEU A 301 -16.35 -4.04 2.13
N GLY A 302 -16.11 -5.34 2.34
CA GLY A 302 -16.91 -6.19 3.21
C GLY A 302 -18.22 -6.69 2.61
N SER A 303 -18.39 -6.61 1.29
CA SER A 303 -19.62 -6.99 0.57
C SER A 303 -19.43 -8.28 -0.25
N THR A 304 -20.53 -8.85 -0.77
CA THR A 304 -20.49 -10.05 -1.62
C THR A 304 -20.03 -9.74 -3.04
N ALA A 305 -19.67 -10.78 -3.81
CA ALA A 305 -19.30 -10.65 -5.23
C ALA A 305 -20.37 -9.88 -6.04
N THR A 306 -19.94 -9.09 -7.01
CA THR A 306 -20.81 -8.30 -7.90
C THR A 306 -20.98 -8.96 -9.27
N GLY A 307 -20.06 -9.85 -9.64
CA GLY A 307 -19.97 -10.43 -10.99
C GLY A 307 -19.51 -9.42 -12.05
N VAL A 308 -19.12 -8.21 -11.65
CA VAL A 308 -18.66 -7.16 -12.57
C VAL A 308 -17.21 -7.46 -12.98
N LYS A 309 -17.02 -7.73 -14.27
CA LYS A 309 -15.69 -7.92 -14.84
C LYS A 309 -14.92 -6.60 -14.86
N PRO A 310 -13.63 -6.56 -14.47
CA PRO A 310 -12.85 -5.32 -14.43
C PRO A 310 -12.83 -4.53 -15.74
N GLN A 311 -12.77 -5.21 -16.88
CA GLN A 311 -12.70 -4.56 -18.19
C GLN A 311 -14.06 -4.23 -18.79
N SER A 312 -15.18 -4.51 -18.10
CA SER A 312 -16.52 -4.17 -18.60
C SER A 312 -16.79 -2.66 -18.53
N GLY A 313 -17.75 -2.21 -19.34
CA GLY A 313 -18.10 -0.81 -19.52
C GLY A 313 -17.41 -0.13 -20.70
N PRO A 314 -17.94 0.97 -21.26
CA PRO A 314 -17.25 1.76 -22.28
C PRO A 314 -15.84 2.16 -21.83
N ALA A 315 -14.85 1.51 -22.46
CA ALA A 315 -13.51 2.09 -22.56
C ALA A 315 -13.66 3.48 -23.19
N ALA A 316 -12.96 4.49 -22.64
CA ALA A 316 -13.02 5.84 -23.18
C ALA A 316 -12.77 5.77 -24.70
N ARG A 317 -13.74 6.24 -25.51
CA ARG A 317 -13.53 6.34 -26.96
C ARG A 317 -12.29 7.21 -27.17
N SER A 318 -11.26 6.66 -27.81
CA SER A 318 -10.20 7.51 -28.33
C SER A 318 -10.86 8.52 -29.27
N GLN A 319 -10.50 9.81 -29.16
CA GLN A 319 -11.06 10.84 -30.04
C GLN A 319 -10.69 10.63 -31.54
N VAL A 320 -9.97 9.55 -31.88
CA VAL A 320 -9.50 9.26 -33.23
C VAL A 320 -10.61 8.73 -34.14
N ASP A 321 -11.66 8.09 -33.59
CA ASP A 321 -12.71 7.45 -34.42
C ASP A 321 -13.85 8.39 -34.85
N VAL A 322 -13.91 9.62 -34.32
CA VAL A 322 -14.97 10.58 -34.71
C VAL A 322 -14.62 11.34 -35.99
N LEU A 323 -13.34 11.39 -36.40
CA LEU A 323 -12.93 12.13 -37.59
C LEU A 323 -13.12 11.36 -38.91
N LEU A 324 -13.25 10.02 -38.88
CA LEU A 324 -13.49 9.22 -40.09
C LEU A 324 -14.98 9.14 -40.48
N ALA A 325 -15.90 9.42 -39.56
CA ALA A 325 -17.34 9.30 -39.82
C ALA A 325 -17.98 10.54 -40.46
N ILE A 326 -17.28 11.69 -40.48
CA ILE A 326 -17.82 12.95 -41.02
C ILE A 326 -17.47 13.15 -42.51
N THR A 327 -16.53 12.40 -43.07
CA THR A 327 -16.06 12.60 -44.46
C THR A 327 -16.85 11.85 -45.54
N LEU A 328 -17.92 11.11 -45.20
CA LEU A 328 -18.65 10.27 -46.16
C LEU A 328 -20.09 10.70 -46.49
N VAL A 329 -20.54 11.88 -46.06
CA VAL A 329 -21.96 12.31 -46.26
C VAL A 329 -22.15 13.42 -47.32
N PHE A 330 -21.11 13.92 -47.98
CA PHE A 330 -21.27 15.01 -48.97
C PHE A 330 -20.50 14.81 -50.27
N VAL A 331 -20.86 13.81 -51.09
CA VAL A 331 -20.79 13.93 -52.56
C VAL A 331 -21.86 13.04 -53.19
N GLY A 332 -22.89 13.63 -53.78
CA GLY A 332 -23.85 12.82 -54.55
C GLY A 332 -25.13 13.51 -54.96
N SER A 333 -25.09 14.75 -55.45
CA SER A 333 -26.21 15.37 -56.20
C SER A 333 -25.75 16.64 -56.88
N VAL A 334 -25.25 16.56 -58.12
CA VAL A 334 -25.39 17.62 -59.16
C VAL A 334 -25.07 17.03 -60.55
N LEU A 335 -26.11 17.06 -61.39
CA LEU A 335 -26.20 17.18 -62.86
C LEU A 335 -25.60 16.11 -63.80
N LEU A 336 -26.43 15.62 -64.74
CA LEU A 336 -26.44 16.15 -66.11
C LEU A 336 -27.63 15.64 -66.96
N ILE A 337 -28.33 16.61 -67.55
CA ILE A 337 -29.25 16.62 -68.72
C ILE A 337 -30.67 16.09 -68.52
#